data_AF-A0A1Z8MNC4-F1
#
_entry.id   AF-A0A1Z8MNC4-F1
#
_cell.length_a   1.000
_cell.length_b   1.000
_cell.length_c   1.000
_cell.angle_alpha   90.00
_cell.angle_beta   90.00
_cell.angle_gamma   90.00
#
_symmetry.space_group_name_H-M   'P 1'
#
loop_
_entity.id
_entity.type
_entity.pdbx_description
1 polymer ?
#
loop_
_entity_poly.entity_id
_entity_poly.type
_entity_poly.pdbx_seq_one_letter_code
_entity_poly.pdbx_strand_id
1 'polypeptide(L)'
;MTSSLQRQLDTQQFPNDYQLTNGIVKHAENPKNFQIPPDVIKRHIRPGQFVELRIDSPRFSVHEDAAAECPCPTCNGDMTKPILRHSHPASLMPLPEQHMPSRGWGEDFWVKVEECSGNYFRGTVDNPLAESRLHGLRKGDAIVFHADHILALHDIHRQEIIVGMDVADLKELAQWVSSLRGDE
;
A
#
# COMPACT_ATOMS: atom_id res chain seq x y z
N MET A 1 -17.28 -15.51 14.99
CA MET A 1 -16.83 -16.41 13.91
C MET A 1 -15.86 -15.61 13.07
N THR A 2 -14.58 -16.01 13.02
CA THR A 2 -13.54 -15.38 12.21
C THR A 2 -13.91 -15.51 10.73
N SER A 3 -13.83 -14.43 9.95
CA SER A 3 -14.13 -14.49 8.51
C SER A 3 -13.11 -15.39 7.79
N SER A 4 -13.51 -16.02 6.68
CA SER A 4 -12.60 -16.87 5.88
C SER A 4 -11.33 -16.12 5.46
N LEU A 5 -11.47 -14.83 5.13
CA LEU A 5 -10.36 -13.96 4.74
C LEU A 5 -9.43 -13.64 5.91
N GLN A 6 -9.96 -13.38 7.11
CA GLN A 6 -9.11 -13.14 8.28
C GLN A 6 -8.23 -14.36 8.56
N ARG A 7 -8.78 -15.58 8.51
CA ARG A 7 -7.99 -16.80 8.69
C ARG A 7 -6.91 -16.96 7.62
N GLN A 8 -7.23 -16.62 6.37
CA GLN A 8 -6.24 -16.66 5.29
C GLN A 8 -5.10 -15.67 5.53
N LEU A 9 -5.42 -14.45 5.96
CA LEU A 9 -4.42 -13.43 6.33
C LEU A 9 -3.50 -13.94 7.44
N ASP A 10 -4.07 -14.53 8.50
CA ASP A 10 -3.30 -15.05 9.64
C ASP A 10 -2.31 -16.17 9.24
N THR A 11 -2.61 -16.90 8.16
CA THR A 11 -1.75 -17.97 7.62
C THR A 11 -0.85 -17.54 6.47
N GLN A 12 -1.07 -16.36 5.89
CA GLN A 12 -0.28 -15.84 4.79
C GLN A 12 1.12 -15.46 5.30
N GLN A 13 2.14 -16.01 4.66
CA GLN A 13 3.53 -15.74 5.00
C GLN A 13 4.32 -15.42 3.73
N PHE A 14 5.27 -14.50 3.86
CA PHE A 14 6.22 -14.18 2.81
C PHE A 14 7.61 -14.65 3.24
N PRO A 15 8.44 -15.16 2.31
CA PRO A 15 9.82 -15.51 2.62
C PRO A 15 10.62 -14.31 3.13
N ASN A 16 11.75 -14.61 3.79
CA ASN A 16 12.74 -13.63 4.23
C ASN A 16 12.17 -12.49 5.11
N ASP A 17 11.25 -12.83 6.01
CA ASP A 17 10.64 -11.95 7.00
C ASP A 17 9.88 -10.74 6.41
N TYR A 18 9.54 -10.81 5.13
CA TYR A 18 8.70 -9.79 4.51
C TYR A 18 7.28 -9.82 5.08
N GLN A 19 6.70 -8.65 5.26
CA GLN A 19 5.35 -8.46 5.78
C GLN A 19 4.67 -7.30 5.05
N LEU A 20 3.33 -7.36 5.00
CA LEU A 20 2.56 -6.20 4.58
C LEU A 20 2.71 -5.09 5.62
N THR A 21 2.99 -3.89 5.15
CA THR A 21 3.17 -2.72 6.00
C THR A 21 1.82 -2.26 6.54
N ASN A 22 1.75 -2.02 7.85
CA ASN A 22 0.59 -1.36 8.45
C ASN A 22 0.69 0.16 8.23
N GLY A 23 -0.19 0.68 7.38
CA GLY A 23 -0.24 2.08 7.00
C GLY A 23 -0.61 3.00 8.17
N ILE A 24 -1.44 2.55 9.11
CA ILE A 24 -1.79 3.33 10.31
C ILE A 24 -0.56 3.53 11.20
N VAL A 25 0.21 2.46 11.42
CA VAL A 25 1.47 2.54 12.19
C VAL A 25 2.45 3.46 11.49
N LYS A 26 2.63 3.33 10.17
CA LYS A 26 3.55 4.19 9.40
C LYS A 26 3.12 5.65 9.36
N HIS A 27 1.83 5.92 9.26
CA HIS A 27 1.29 7.28 9.36
C HIS A 27 1.56 7.86 10.74
N ALA A 28 1.32 7.10 11.83
CA ALA A 28 1.60 7.58 13.18
C ALA A 28 3.10 7.86 13.42
N GLU A 29 3.99 7.07 12.83
CA GLU A 29 5.44 7.30 12.88
C GLU A 29 5.86 8.55 12.07
N ASN A 30 5.19 8.83 10.95
CA ASN A 30 5.59 9.88 9.99
C ASN A 30 4.39 10.67 9.44
N PRO A 31 3.62 11.37 10.28
CA PRO A 31 2.30 11.89 9.92
C PRO A 31 2.33 12.95 8.82
N LYS A 32 3.44 13.70 8.68
CA LYS A 32 3.60 14.71 7.63
C LYS A 32 3.94 14.11 6.27
N ASN A 33 4.74 13.03 6.26
CA ASN A 33 5.36 12.50 5.04
C ASN A 33 4.64 11.25 4.50
N PHE A 34 3.88 10.56 5.34
CA PHE A 34 3.17 9.33 5.00
C PHE A 34 1.67 9.50 5.24
N GLN A 35 0.94 9.90 4.21
CA GLN A 35 -0.52 10.04 4.28
C GLN A 35 -1.20 8.75 3.83
N ILE A 36 -2.30 8.39 4.47
CA ILE A 36 -3.13 7.23 4.10
C ILE A 36 -4.58 7.66 3.86
N PRO A 37 -5.36 6.91 3.05
CA PRO A 37 -6.78 7.16 2.87
C PRO A 37 -7.52 7.14 4.22
N PRO A 38 -8.48 8.05 4.45
CA PRO A 38 -9.33 8.01 5.64
C PRO A 38 -10.28 6.80 5.58
N ASP A 39 -10.80 6.42 6.73
CA ASP A 39 -11.69 5.26 6.85
C ASP A 39 -12.93 5.38 5.97
N VAL A 40 -13.48 6.58 5.80
CA VAL A 40 -14.59 6.82 4.86
C VAL A 40 -14.27 6.36 3.43
N ILE A 41 -13.06 6.59 2.92
CA ILE A 41 -12.67 6.10 1.60
C ILE A 41 -12.56 4.56 1.63
N LYS A 42 -11.96 4.00 2.69
CA LYS A 42 -11.78 2.54 2.82
C LYS A 42 -13.12 1.79 2.88
N ARG A 43 -14.15 2.36 3.48
CA ARG A 43 -15.52 1.79 3.53
C ARG A 43 -16.16 1.65 2.15
N HIS A 44 -15.70 2.40 1.16
CA HIS A 44 -16.21 2.39 -0.21
C HIS A 44 -15.36 1.56 -1.17
N ILE A 45 -14.38 0.81 -0.66
CA ILE A 45 -13.58 -0.10 -1.48
C ILE A 45 -14.43 -1.31 -1.91
N ARG A 46 -14.43 -1.61 -3.21
CA ARG A 46 -15.23 -2.67 -3.83
C ARG A 46 -14.40 -3.53 -4.79
N PRO A 47 -14.86 -4.76 -5.12
CA PRO A 47 -14.25 -5.57 -6.16
C PRO A 47 -14.15 -4.81 -7.49
N GLY A 48 -13.03 -4.98 -8.19
CA GLY A 48 -12.69 -4.27 -9.42
C GLY A 48 -11.83 -3.03 -9.20
N GLN A 49 -11.72 -2.52 -7.97
CA GLN A 49 -10.93 -1.33 -7.66
C GLN A 49 -9.46 -1.66 -7.37
N PHE A 50 -8.55 -0.71 -7.61
CA PHE A 50 -7.13 -0.86 -7.32
C PHE A 50 -6.72 -0.11 -6.05
N VAL A 51 -5.98 -0.80 -5.17
CA VAL A 51 -5.42 -0.26 -3.92
C VAL A 51 -3.92 -0.47 -3.86
N GLU A 52 -3.20 0.47 -3.26
CA GLU A 52 -1.76 0.38 -3.06
C GLU A 52 -1.48 -0.30 -1.72
N LEU A 53 -0.62 -1.31 -1.75
CA LEU A 53 -0.03 -1.95 -0.58
C LEU A 53 1.49 -1.77 -0.63
N ARG A 54 2.13 -1.97 0.53
CA ARG A 54 3.58 -2.08 0.62
C ARG A 54 3.97 -3.38 1.30
N ILE A 55 4.97 -4.06 0.75
CA ILE A 55 5.63 -5.20 1.38
C ILE A 55 7.05 -4.79 1.75
N ASP A 56 7.45 -5.05 2.98
CA ASP A 56 8.76 -4.63 3.50
C ASP A 56 9.32 -5.70 4.44
N SER A 57 10.63 -5.72 4.62
CA SER A 57 11.31 -6.65 5.53
C SER A 57 12.33 -5.89 6.37
N PRO A 58 12.29 -6.03 7.71
CA PRO A 58 13.26 -5.37 8.60
C PRO A 58 14.69 -5.91 8.40
N ARG A 59 14.86 -7.03 7.70
CA ARG A 59 16.13 -7.71 7.48
C ARG A 59 16.99 -7.02 6.40
N PHE A 60 16.38 -6.36 5.43
CA PHE A 60 17.07 -5.85 4.24
C PHE A 60 16.93 -4.34 4.05
N SER A 61 16.29 -3.64 5.00
CA SER A 61 16.08 -2.20 4.94
C SER A 61 17.37 -1.37 4.99
N VAL A 62 18.55 -1.99 5.20
CA VAL A 62 19.86 -1.29 5.24
C VAL A 62 20.96 -2.20 4.68
N HIS A 63 21.63 -1.78 3.61
CA HIS A 63 22.91 -2.35 3.17
C HIS A 63 24.05 -1.50 3.74
N GLU A 64 25.19 -2.09 4.11
CA GLU A 64 26.36 -1.36 4.64
C GLU A 64 26.88 -0.28 3.67
N ASP A 65 26.69 -0.49 2.36
CA ASP A 65 27.05 0.44 1.29
C ASP A 65 25.91 1.41 0.90
N ALA A 66 24.76 1.36 1.56
CA ALA A 66 23.68 2.29 1.30
C ALA A 66 24.09 3.69 1.78
N ALA A 67 23.86 4.71 0.94
CA ALA A 67 24.05 6.10 1.34
C ALA A 67 23.28 6.37 2.65
N ALA A 68 23.79 7.23 3.53
CA ALA A 68 23.11 7.52 4.80
C ALA A 68 21.71 8.13 4.61
N GLU A 69 21.49 8.84 3.49
CA GLU A 69 20.24 9.52 3.18
C GLU A 69 19.79 9.20 1.75
N CYS A 70 18.47 9.11 1.56
CA CYS A 70 17.87 8.91 0.25
C CYS A 70 17.98 10.22 -0.56
N PRO A 71 18.63 10.22 -1.74
CA PRO A 71 18.86 11.45 -2.50
C PRO A 71 17.62 11.98 -3.23
N CYS A 72 16.46 11.31 -3.11
CA CYS A 72 15.27 11.74 -3.82
C CYS A 72 14.61 12.94 -3.09
N PRO A 73 14.09 13.94 -3.84
CA PRO A 73 13.54 15.16 -3.26
C PRO A 73 12.27 14.92 -2.43
N THR A 74 11.67 13.74 -2.57
CA THR A 74 10.44 13.34 -1.86
C THR A 74 10.73 12.70 -0.51
N CYS A 75 11.79 11.89 -0.39
CA CYS A 75 12.09 11.19 0.85
C CYS A 75 13.05 12.01 1.72
N ASN A 76 14.16 12.49 1.14
CA ASN A 76 15.27 13.18 1.83
C ASN A 76 15.47 12.70 3.28
N GLY A 77 15.45 11.37 3.44
CA GLY A 77 15.26 10.70 4.71
C GLY A 77 16.28 9.61 4.90
N ASP A 78 16.50 9.25 6.16
CA ASP A 78 17.50 8.26 6.57
C ASP A 78 17.24 6.90 5.88
N MET A 79 18.25 6.40 5.18
CA MET A 79 18.21 5.12 4.46
C MET A 79 18.20 3.91 5.39
N THR A 80 18.34 4.10 6.69
CA THR A 80 18.10 3.04 7.68
C THR A 80 16.62 2.71 7.86
N LYS A 81 15.71 3.63 7.49
CA LYS A 81 14.25 3.46 7.55
C LYS A 81 13.55 4.25 6.42
N PRO A 82 13.89 4.04 5.15
CA PRO A 82 13.38 4.89 4.11
C PRO A 82 11.89 4.56 3.93
N ILE A 83 11.02 5.50 4.30
CA ILE A 83 9.67 5.55 3.76
C ILE A 83 9.85 5.97 2.31
N LEU A 84 10.11 4.99 1.46
CA LEU A 84 10.40 5.21 0.05
C LEU A 84 9.12 5.65 -0.65
N ARG A 85 8.87 6.95 -0.67
CA ARG A 85 7.78 7.56 -1.43
C ARG A 85 8.23 7.72 -2.88
N HIS A 86 8.01 6.67 -3.68
CA HIS A 86 8.17 6.75 -5.12
C HIS A 86 6.94 7.41 -5.75
N SER A 87 7.04 7.84 -7.01
CA SER A 87 5.81 8.07 -7.81
C SER A 87 4.99 6.78 -7.76
N HIS A 88 3.69 6.90 -7.45
CA HIS A 88 2.73 5.78 -7.37
C HIS A 88 3.09 4.65 -8.35
N PRO A 89 3.05 3.37 -7.92
CA PRO A 89 3.55 2.26 -8.72
C PRO A 89 2.94 2.34 -10.12
N ALA A 90 3.75 2.13 -11.15
CA ALA A 90 3.20 2.17 -12.49
C ALA A 90 2.40 0.87 -12.72
N SER A 91 1.06 0.89 -12.72
CA SER A 91 0.35 0.12 -13.75
C SER A 91 -1.13 0.43 -13.93
N LEU A 92 -1.49 0.54 -15.22
CA LEU A 92 -2.77 0.16 -15.86
C LEU A 92 -2.51 -0.36 -17.31
N MET A 93 -1.26 -0.73 -17.65
CA MET A 93 -0.81 -1.17 -18.99
C MET A 93 0.42 -2.11 -18.87
N PRO A 94 0.77 -2.90 -19.92
CA PRO A 94 1.96 -3.76 -19.91
C PRO A 94 3.23 -2.94 -19.75
N LEU A 95 4.00 -3.23 -18.69
CA LEU A 95 5.35 -2.70 -18.53
C LEU A 95 6.38 -3.72 -19.03
N PRO A 96 7.49 -3.27 -19.63
CA PRO A 96 8.61 -4.15 -19.96
C PRO A 96 9.18 -4.78 -18.69
N GLU A 97 9.73 -6.00 -18.81
CA GLU A 97 10.40 -6.68 -17.70
C GLU A 97 11.57 -5.84 -17.19
N GLN A 98 11.57 -5.54 -15.89
CA GLN A 98 12.64 -4.80 -15.25
C GLN A 98 13.73 -5.78 -14.77
N HIS A 99 14.92 -5.68 -15.35
CA HIS A 99 16.11 -6.37 -14.86
C HIS A 99 16.89 -5.46 -13.90
N MET A 100 16.34 -5.22 -12.72
CA MET A 100 17.09 -4.55 -11.64
C MET A 100 17.71 -5.60 -10.70
N PRO A 101 18.95 -5.38 -10.21
CA PRO A 101 19.52 -6.23 -9.20
C PRO A 101 18.71 -6.09 -7.90
N SER A 102 18.44 -7.23 -7.27
CA SER A 102 17.74 -7.31 -5.99
C SER A 102 18.57 -6.64 -4.89
N ARG A 103 17.98 -5.66 -4.22
CA ARG A 103 18.59 -4.88 -3.11
C ARG A 103 17.86 -5.10 -1.78
N GLY A 104 16.79 -5.89 -1.79
CA GLY A 104 16.02 -6.20 -0.59
C GLY A 104 15.21 -5.03 -0.03
N TRP A 105 14.91 -4.04 -0.85
CA TRP A 105 14.09 -2.92 -0.41
C TRP A 105 12.62 -3.32 -0.26
N GLY A 106 11.89 -2.63 0.61
CA GLY A 106 10.44 -2.67 0.58
C GLY A 106 9.92 -1.98 -0.69
N GLU A 107 8.84 -2.51 -1.24
CA GLU A 107 8.24 -2.00 -2.47
C GLU A 107 6.73 -1.79 -2.34
N ASP A 108 6.26 -0.73 -3.01
CA ASP A 108 4.85 -0.36 -3.09
C ASP A 108 4.28 -0.94 -4.40
N PHE A 109 3.04 -1.43 -4.35
CA PHE A 109 2.42 -2.10 -5.49
C PHE A 109 0.90 -2.02 -5.49
N TRP A 110 0.33 -2.11 -6.69
CA TRP A 110 -1.11 -2.15 -6.89
C TRP A 110 -1.66 -3.56 -6.75
N VAL A 111 -2.80 -3.64 -6.08
CA VAL A 111 -3.61 -4.84 -5.97
C VAL A 111 -5.01 -4.52 -6.47
N LYS A 112 -5.48 -5.30 -7.44
CA LYS A 112 -6.87 -5.27 -7.87
C LYS A 112 -7.71 -6.07 -6.86
N VAL A 113 -8.66 -5.42 -6.21
CA VAL A 113 -9.57 -6.05 -5.25
C VAL A 113 -10.51 -7.00 -5.99
N GLU A 114 -10.64 -8.24 -5.51
CA GLU A 114 -11.50 -9.27 -6.08
C GLU A 114 -12.60 -9.71 -5.10
N GLU A 115 -12.32 -9.67 -3.78
CA GLU A 115 -13.27 -10.04 -2.73
C GLU A 115 -13.14 -9.09 -1.52
N CYS A 116 -14.26 -8.82 -0.85
CA CYS A 116 -14.33 -8.00 0.36
C CYS A 116 -15.20 -8.69 1.42
N SER A 117 -14.72 -8.77 2.67
CA SER A 117 -15.47 -9.29 3.82
C SER A 117 -15.15 -8.47 5.07
N GLY A 118 -16.03 -7.51 5.40
CA GLY A 118 -15.75 -6.52 6.44
C GLY A 118 -14.53 -5.68 6.08
N ASN A 119 -13.53 -5.64 6.97
CA ASN A 119 -12.27 -4.93 6.75
C ASN A 119 -11.16 -5.80 6.11
N TYR A 120 -11.50 -7.01 5.66
CA TYR A 120 -10.57 -7.92 5.02
C TYR A 120 -10.84 -8.01 3.52
N PHE A 121 -9.77 -8.02 2.75
CA PHE A 121 -9.81 -8.00 1.29
C PHE A 121 -8.95 -9.12 0.74
N ARG A 122 -9.35 -9.64 -0.42
CA ARG A 122 -8.50 -10.45 -1.27
C ARG A 122 -8.41 -9.77 -2.63
N GLY A 123 -7.22 -9.74 -3.20
CA GLY A 123 -6.99 -9.18 -4.51
C GLY A 123 -5.84 -9.85 -5.26
N THR A 124 -5.58 -9.34 -6.44
CA THR A 124 -4.54 -9.82 -7.36
C THR A 124 -3.50 -8.74 -7.59
N VAL A 125 -2.21 -9.06 -7.46
CA VAL A 125 -1.11 -8.12 -7.72
C VAL A 125 -1.12 -7.70 -9.19
N ASP A 126 -1.14 -6.39 -9.45
CA ASP A 126 -1.35 -5.85 -10.80
C ASP A 126 -0.07 -5.41 -11.52
N ASN A 127 1.01 -5.11 -10.79
CA ASN A 127 2.30 -4.72 -11.37
C ASN A 127 3.41 -5.76 -11.12
N PRO A 128 4.41 -5.85 -12.01
CA PRO A 128 5.65 -6.57 -11.72
C PRO A 128 6.34 -5.99 -10.48
N LEU A 129 6.95 -6.87 -9.67
CA LEU A 129 7.65 -6.52 -8.44
C LEU A 129 9.14 -6.80 -8.59
N ALA A 130 9.98 -5.83 -8.24
CA ALA A 130 11.42 -5.91 -8.47
C ALA A 130 12.08 -6.95 -7.55
N GLU A 131 11.58 -7.10 -6.33
CA GLU A 131 12.12 -7.97 -5.30
C GLU A 131 11.36 -9.30 -5.21
N SER A 132 10.61 -9.67 -6.26
CA SER A 132 9.79 -10.90 -6.34
C SER A 132 10.52 -12.17 -5.87
N ARG A 133 11.84 -12.23 -6.06
CA ARG A 133 12.68 -13.38 -5.63
C ARG A 133 12.89 -13.45 -4.12
N LEU A 134 12.81 -12.33 -3.42
CA LEU A 134 13.01 -12.22 -1.98
C LEU A 134 11.70 -12.38 -1.20
N HIS A 135 10.62 -11.73 -1.60
CA HIS A 135 9.34 -11.81 -0.88
C HIS A 135 8.32 -12.76 -1.53
N GLY A 136 8.65 -13.37 -2.66
CA GLY A 136 7.87 -14.44 -3.29
C GLY A 136 6.58 -14.00 -4.01
N LEU A 137 6.19 -12.72 -3.93
CA LEU A 137 5.03 -12.20 -4.67
C LEU A 137 5.42 -11.84 -6.10
N ARG A 138 4.49 -12.08 -7.03
CA ARG A 138 4.60 -11.75 -8.45
C ARG A 138 3.31 -11.14 -8.95
N LYS A 139 3.38 -10.47 -10.11
CA LYS A 139 2.18 -10.05 -10.85
C LYS A 139 1.27 -11.25 -11.09
N GLY A 140 -0.02 -11.10 -10.79
CA GLY A 140 -1.03 -12.14 -10.92
C GLY A 140 -1.22 -13.00 -9.67
N ASP A 141 -0.36 -12.88 -8.65
CA ASP A 141 -0.55 -13.62 -7.41
C ASP A 141 -1.72 -13.07 -6.61
N ALA A 142 -2.45 -13.98 -5.96
CA ALA A 142 -3.49 -13.62 -5.01
C ALA A 142 -2.87 -13.23 -3.66
N ILE A 143 -3.40 -12.18 -3.05
CA ILE A 143 -2.96 -11.68 -1.76
C ILE A 143 -4.17 -11.30 -0.90
N VAL A 144 -4.07 -11.57 0.40
CA VAL A 144 -5.07 -11.18 1.40
C VAL A 144 -4.49 -10.09 2.28
N PHE A 145 -5.32 -9.10 2.64
CA PHE A 145 -4.89 -7.94 3.42
C PHE A 145 -6.05 -7.34 4.23
N HIS A 146 -5.72 -6.62 5.30
CA HIS A 146 -6.64 -5.83 6.11
C HIS A 146 -6.68 -4.38 5.59
N ALA A 147 -7.74 -3.64 5.92
CA ALA A 147 -7.91 -2.21 5.60
C ALA A 147 -6.74 -1.32 6.09
N ASP A 148 -6.04 -1.75 7.14
CA ASP A 148 -4.88 -1.03 7.69
C ASP A 148 -3.65 -1.11 6.79
N HIS A 149 -3.58 -2.09 5.89
CA HIS A 149 -2.49 -2.23 4.93
C HIS A 149 -2.68 -1.32 3.69
N ILE A 150 -3.84 -0.71 3.52
CA ILE A 150 -4.17 0.10 2.35
C ILE A 150 -3.52 1.48 2.48
N LEU A 151 -2.60 1.78 1.56
CA LEU A 151 -1.81 3.00 1.55
C LEU A 151 -2.34 4.06 0.59
N ALA A 152 -3.01 3.63 -0.48
CA ALA A 152 -3.68 4.52 -1.43
C ALA A 152 -4.81 3.76 -2.15
N LEU A 153 -5.70 4.52 -2.78
CA LEU A 153 -6.64 4.03 -3.79
C LEU A 153 -6.25 4.67 -5.13
N HIS A 154 -6.27 3.88 -6.19
CA HIS A 154 -5.95 4.38 -7.52
C HIS A 154 -6.95 5.45 -7.99
N ASP A 155 -6.43 6.51 -8.59
CA ASP A 155 -7.18 7.73 -8.93
C ASP A 155 -8.34 7.52 -9.90
N ILE A 156 -8.26 6.46 -10.72
CA ILE A 156 -9.31 6.06 -11.66
C ILE A 156 -10.66 5.78 -10.96
N HIS A 157 -10.65 5.43 -9.67
CA HIS A 157 -11.86 5.10 -8.90
C HIS A 157 -12.39 6.28 -8.07
N ARG A 158 -11.73 7.45 -8.09
CA ARG A 158 -12.13 8.59 -7.24
C ARG A 158 -13.58 9.00 -7.47
N GLN A 159 -14.01 9.09 -8.73
CA GLN A 159 -15.38 9.48 -9.07
C GLN A 159 -16.39 8.43 -8.61
N GLU A 160 -16.08 7.15 -8.86
CA GLU A 160 -16.92 6.01 -8.47
C GLU A 160 -17.18 5.99 -6.96
N ILE A 161 -16.13 6.21 -6.16
CA ILE A 161 -16.23 6.26 -4.70
C ILE A 161 -17.11 7.43 -4.25
N ILE A 162 -16.88 8.63 -4.77
CA ILE A 162 -17.65 9.82 -4.36
C ILE A 162 -19.14 9.64 -4.68
N VAL A 163 -19.47 9.03 -5.82
CA VAL A 163 -20.86 8.74 -6.20
C VAL A 163 -21.51 7.70 -5.28
N GLY A 164 -20.72 6.79 -4.70
CA GLY A 164 -21.21 5.78 -3.76
C GLY A 164 -21.44 6.29 -2.33
N MET A 165 -20.98 7.49 -1.99
CA MET A 165 -21.06 8.04 -0.63
C MET A 165 -22.44 8.61 -0.31
N ASP A 166 -22.88 8.39 0.93
CA ASP A 166 -24.06 9.07 1.46
C ASP A 166 -23.72 10.45 2.05
N VAL A 167 -24.73 11.15 2.59
CA VAL A 167 -24.55 12.48 3.17
C VAL A 167 -23.64 12.46 4.41
N ALA A 168 -23.64 11.39 5.19
CA ALA A 168 -22.78 11.27 6.36
C ALA A 168 -21.32 11.05 5.94
N ASP A 169 -21.10 10.17 4.96
CA ASP A 169 -19.78 9.92 4.38
C ASP A 169 -19.19 11.19 3.75
N LEU A 170 -19.98 11.94 2.97
CA LEU A 170 -19.52 13.19 2.36
C LEU A 170 -19.11 14.24 3.42
N LYS A 171 -19.81 14.28 4.57
CA LYS A 171 -19.43 15.15 5.69
C LYS A 171 -18.12 14.71 6.32
N GLU A 172 -17.93 13.41 6.56
CA GLU A 172 -16.68 12.87 7.11
C GLU A 172 -15.51 13.13 6.15
N LEU A 173 -15.70 12.92 4.85
CA LEU A 173 -14.69 13.23 3.84
C LEU A 173 -14.35 14.72 3.82
N ALA A 174 -15.33 15.61 3.89
CA ALA A 174 -15.10 17.06 3.92
C ALA A 174 -14.33 17.51 5.18
N GLN A 175 -14.63 16.89 6.34
CA GLN A 175 -13.89 17.13 7.58
C GLN A 175 -12.43 16.71 7.46
N TRP A 176 -12.17 15.53 6.88
CA TRP A 176 -10.82 15.05 6.63
C TRP A 176 -10.05 15.94 5.64
N VAL A 177 -10.67 16.36 4.53
CA VAL A 177 -10.04 17.30 3.58
C VAL A 177 -9.71 18.63 4.27
N SER A 178 -10.56 19.08 5.19
CA SER A 178 -10.32 20.30 5.96
C SER A 178 -9.14 20.15 6.92
N SER A 179 -8.99 18.99 7.58
CA SER A 179 -7.83 18.75 8.46
C SER A 179 -6.51 18.74 7.70
N LEU A 180 -6.49 18.28 6.44
CA LEU A 180 -5.29 18.33 5.60
C LEU A 180 -4.85 19.75 5.23
N ARG A 181 -5.77 20.71 5.21
CA ARG A 181 -5.50 22.13 4.90
C ARG A 181 -5.15 22.96 6.14
N GLY A 182 -5.44 22.45 7.34
CA GLY A 182 -5.17 23.13 8.61
C GLY A 182 -3.71 23.07 9.06
N ASP A 183 -2.86 22.34 8.33
CA ASP A 183 -1.43 22.17 8.61
C ASP A 183 -0.52 23.10 7.76
N GLU A 184 -1.09 24.09 7.06
CA GLU A 184 -0.37 25.25 6.48
C GLU A 184 -0.26 26.41 7.49
#